data_AF-A0AAJ3EA86-F1
#
_entry.id   AF-A0AAJ3EA86-F1
#
_cell.length_a   1.000
_cell.length_b   1.000
_cell.length_c   1.000
_cell.angle_alpha   90.00
_cell.angle_beta   90.00
_cell.angle_gamma   90.00
#
_symmetry.space_group_name_H-M   'P 1'
#
loop_
_entity.id
_entity.type
_entity.pdbx_description
1 polymer ?
#
loop_
_entity_poly.entity_id
_entity_poly.type
_entity_poly.pdbx_seq_one_letter_code
_entity_poly.pdbx_strand_id
1 'polypeptide(L)'
;MCADLWSFALSTYARAGAEDAYLRLQEQGADVCLLLCGLWLEQRGVVPEPERVQALRTIAQPWQADVVQPLRRVRKQWRAMAQQDVELGALRERVKALELEAERQLLLRLEALAQSWPTGEQATDQAWLEALATEAANLDHDALHQLRAAVTGT
;
A
#
# COMPACT_ATOMS: atom_id res chain seq x y z
N MET A 1 3.00 -16.20 14.42
CA MET A 1 3.84 -15.96 13.24
C MET A 1 3.36 -14.67 12.62
N CYS A 2 4.20 -13.64 12.53
CA CYS A 2 3.87 -12.48 11.72
C CYS A 2 3.88 -12.97 10.27
N ALA A 3 2.76 -12.88 9.58
CA ALA A 3 2.69 -13.24 8.17
C ALA A 3 3.68 -12.37 7.37
N ASP A 4 4.19 -12.88 6.25
CA ASP A 4 4.95 -12.06 5.30
C ASP A 4 4.10 -10.86 4.85
N LEU A 5 4.74 -9.78 4.41
CA LEU A 5 4.05 -8.52 4.13
C LEU A 5 2.98 -8.68 3.04
N TRP A 6 3.19 -9.60 2.10
CA TRP A 6 2.20 -9.91 1.07
C TRP A 6 0.97 -10.63 1.61
N SER A 7 1.15 -11.66 2.44
CA SER A 7 0.07 -12.36 3.13
C SER A 7 -0.69 -11.43 4.07
N PHE A 8 0.01 -10.51 4.72
CA PHE A 8 -0.60 -9.44 5.51
C PHE A 8 -1.46 -8.51 4.64
N ALA A 9 -0.94 -8.04 3.51
CA ALA A 9 -1.69 -7.22 2.55
C ALA A 9 -2.95 -7.94 2.06
N LEU A 10 -2.84 -9.21 1.66
CA LEU A 10 -3.98 -10.03 1.22
C LEU A 10 -5.03 -10.21 2.33
N SER A 11 -4.60 -10.46 3.57
CA SER A 11 -5.51 -10.59 4.71
C SER A 11 -6.26 -9.28 4.99
N THR A 12 -5.65 -8.13 4.69
CA THR A 12 -6.26 -6.81 4.82
C THR A 12 -7.30 -6.58 3.73
N TYR A 13 -6.99 -6.94 2.48
CA TYR A 13 -7.94 -6.88 1.36
C TYR A 13 -9.18 -7.75 1.56
N ALA A 14 -9.04 -8.89 2.24
CA ALA A 14 -10.15 -9.81 2.50
C ALA A 14 -11.17 -9.29 3.54
N ARG A 15 -10.93 -8.12 4.17
CA ARG A 15 -11.77 -7.58 5.24
C ARG A 15 -12.75 -6.53 4.70
N ALA A 16 -13.99 -6.61 5.18
CA ALA A 16 -15.06 -5.71 4.76
C ALA A 16 -14.68 -4.24 5.03
N GLY A 17 -14.86 -3.37 4.03
CA GLY A 17 -14.56 -1.93 4.14
C GLY A 17 -13.12 -1.53 3.78
N ALA A 18 -12.19 -2.49 3.64
CA ALA A 18 -10.82 -2.18 3.22
C ALA A 18 -10.77 -1.65 1.77
N GLU A 19 -11.59 -2.21 0.87
CA GLU A 19 -11.58 -1.82 -0.55
C GLU A 19 -11.90 -0.33 -0.76
N ASP A 20 -12.89 0.21 -0.05
CA ASP A 20 -13.28 1.63 -0.15
C ASP A 20 -12.19 2.56 0.39
N ALA A 21 -11.57 2.20 1.52
CA ALA A 21 -10.46 2.96 2.08
C ALA A 21 -9.25 2.97 1.15
N TYR A 22 -8.91 1.81 0.57
CA TYR A 22 -7.86 1.68 -0.45
C TYR A 22 -8.15 2.57 -1.65
N LEU A 23 -9.37 2.51 -2.17
CA LEU A 23 -9.74 3.28 -3.35
C LEU A 23 -9.62 4.79 -3.10
N ARG A 24 -10.10 5.28 -1.96
CA ARG A 24 -9.99 6.71 -1.60
C ARG A 24 -8.54 7.15 -1.43
N LEU A 25 -7.72 6.37 -0.72
CA LEU A 25 -6.29 6.64 -0.56
C LEU A 25 -5.58 6.64 -1.93
N GLN A 26 -5.91 5.69 -2.78
CA GLN A 26 -5.36 5.58 -4.12
C GLN A 26 -5.76 6.74 -5.03
N GLU A 27 -6.98 7.27 -4.89
CA GLU A 27 -7.45 8.46 -5.60
C GLU A 27 -6.72 9.73 -5.16
N GLN A 28 -6.33 9.80 -3.90
CA GLN A 28 -5.52 10.88 -3.33
C GLN A 28 -4.02 10.75 -3.65
N GLY A 29 -3.63 9.70 -4.38
CA GLY A 29 -2.24 9.45 -4.76
C GLY A 29 -1.40 8.82 -3.66
N ALA A 30 -2.02 8.30 -2.59
CA ALA A 30 -1.32 7.58 -1.54
C ALA A 30 -0.60 6.35 -2.10
N ASP A 31 0.57 6.07 -1.56
CA ASP A 31 1.24 4.78 -1.76
C ASP A 31 0.69 3.78 -0.74
N VAL A 32 -0.33 3.04 -1.15
CA VAL A 32 -0.98 2.08 -0.25
C VAL A 32 -0.05 0.91 0.10
N CYS A 33 0.91 0.56 -0.76
CA CYS A 33 1.91 -0.46 -0.44
C CYS A 33 2.82 0.01 0.70
N LEU A 34 3.21 1.29 0.68
CA LEU A 34 4.01 1.90 1.72
C LEU A 34 3.23 1.98 3.05
N LEU A 35 1.94 2.37 3.02
CA LEU A 35 1.09 2.41 4.21
C LEU A 35 0.88 1.02 4.83
N LEU A 36 0.64 0.00 3.99
CA LEU A 36 0.59 -1.40 4.41
C LEU A 36 1.88 -1.86 5.07
N CYS A 37 3.03 -1.50 4.51
CA CYS A 37 4.33 -1.79 5.11
C CYS A 37 4.45 -1.15 6.49
N GLY A 38 4.03 0.12 6.65
CA GLY A 38 4.01 0.79 7.95
C GLY A 38 3.20 0.02 9.00
N LEU A 39 1.97 -0.37 8.66
CA LEU A 39 1.08 -1.14 9.53
C LEU A 39 1.66 -2.50 9.91
N TRP A 40 2.31 -3.18 8.96
CA TRP A 40 3.00 -4.45 9.22
C TRP A 40 4.20 -4.26 10.16
N LEU A 41 4.94 -3.15 10.03
CA LEU A 41 6.06 -2.81 10.92
C LEU A 41 5.60 -2.44 12.33
N GLU A 42 4.45 -1.77 12.47
CA GLU A 42 3.78 -1.54 13.76
C GLU A 42 3.48 -2.87 14.45
N GLN A 43 2.87 -3.83 13.75
CA GLN A 43 2.58 -5.15 14.32
C GLN A 43 3.84 -5.95 14.71
N ARG A 44 4.97 -5.68 14.03
CA ARG A 44 6.28 -6.27 14.37
C ARG A 44 6.98 -5.54 15.51
N GLY A 45 6.45 -4.42 16.02
CA GLY A 45 7.09 -3.61 17.05
C GLY A 45 8.42 -3.02 16.59
N VAL A 46 8.50 -2.58 15.34
CA VAL A 46 9.67 -1.85 14.82
C VAL A 46 9.45 -0.36 15.06
N VAL A 47 10.46 0.36 15.54
CA VAL A 47 10.38 1.82 15.74
C VAL A 47 10.52 2.59 14.41
N PRO A 48 9.67 3.59 14.14
CA PRO A 48 9.76 4.46 12.97
C PRO A 48 10.86 5.52 13.14
N GLU A 49 12.11 5.08 13.02
CA GLU A 49 13.25 6.01 12.93
C GLU A 49 13.20 6.79 11.61
N PRO A 50 13.58 8.08 11.58
CA PRO A 50 13.58 8.88 10.35
C PRO A 50 14.36 8.23 9.20
N GLU A 51 15.47 7.55 9.52
CA GLU A 51 16.29 6.84 8.54
C GLU A 51 15.55 5.65 7.90
N ARG A 52 14.78 4.90 8.69
CA ARG A 52 13.99 3.76 8.21
C ARG A 52 12.82 4.23 7.34
N VAL A 53 12.13 5.29 7.78
CA VAL A 53 11.06 5.94 7.00
C VAL A 53 11.59 6.41 5.65
N GLN A 54 12.76 7.09 5.65
CA GLN A 54 13.39 7.54 4.42
C GLN A 54 13.82 6.37 3.53
N ALA A 55 14.38 5.30 4.10
CA ALA A 55 14.79 4.11 3.34
C ALA A 55 13.60 3.44 2.62
N LEU A 56 12.43 3.32 3.28
CA LEU A 56 11.21 2.81 2.63
C LEU A 56 10.78 3.73 1.47
N ARG A 57 10.77 5.04 1.69
CA ARG A 57 10.38 6.03 0.66
C ARG A 57 11.29 5.97 -0.56
N THR A 58 12.60 5.85 -0.36
CA THR A 58 13.59 5.76 -1.45
C THR A 58 13.35 4.55 -2.35
N ILE A 59 12.82 3.44 -1.81
CA ILE A 59 12.42 2.27 -2.61
C ILE A 59 11.05 2.49 -3.26
N ALA A 60 10.08 3.00 -2.49
CA ALA A 60 8.68 3.05 -2.90
C ALA A 60 8.37 4.13 -3.94
N GLN A 61 8.83 5.36 -3.71
CA GLN A 61 8.49 6.52 -4.56
C GLN A 61 8.80 6.33 -6.05
N PRO A 62 10.02 5.95 -6.48
CA PRO A 62 10.31 5.77 -7.90
C PRO A 62 9.50 4.61 -8.51
N TRP A 63 9.34 3.50 -7.78
CA TRP A 63 8.54 2.37 -8.26
C TRP A 63 7.06 2.75 -8.44
N GLN A 64 6.52 3.50 -7.49
CA GLN A 64 5.15 3.98 -7.54
C GLN A 64 4.95 4.93 -8.73
N ALA A 65 5.86 5.88 -8.93
CA ALA A 65 5.77 6.89 -9.99
C ALA A 65 5.97 6.30 -11.40
N ASP A 66 6.93 5.40 -11.56
CA ASP A 66 7.38 4.93 -12.88
C ASP A 66 6.76 3.60 -13.31
N VAL A 67 6.22 2.81 -12.37
CA VAL A 67 5.65 1.48 -12.65
C VAL A 67 4.17 1.40 -12.33
N VAL A 68 3.78 1.67 -11.08
CA VAL A 68 2.40 1.45 -10.63
C VAL A 68 1.44 2.52 -11.19
N GLN A 69 1.80 3.80 -11.04
CA GLN A 69 0.98 4.94 -11.51
C GLN A 69 0.67 4.88 -13.03
N PRO A 70 1.62 4.56 -13.92
CA PRO A 70 1.33 4.41 -15.35
C PRO A 70 0.35 3.27 -15.65
N LEU A 71 0.54 2.09 -15.06
CA LEU A 71 -0.37 0.94 -15.25
C LEU A 71 -1.79 1.29 -14.77
N ARG A 72 -1.89 1.90 -13.60
CA ARG A 72 -3.15 2.35 -13.02
C ARG A 72 -3.85 3.39 -13.88
N ARG A 73 -3.09 4.32 -14.46
CA ARG A 73 -3.61 5.34 -15.38
C ARG A 73 -4.23 4.69 -16.61
N VAL A 74 -3.54 3.75 -17.24
CA VAL A 74 -4.05 3.00 -18.39
C VAL A 74 -5.33 2.24 -18.03
N ARG A 75 -5.33 1.51 -16.91
CA ARG A 75 -6.52 0.77 -16.43
C ARG A 75 -7.72 1.68 -16.18
N LYS A 76 -7.50 2.86 -15.59
CA LYS A 76 -8.57 3.85 -15.34
C LYS A 76 -9.09 4.45 -16.65
N GLN A 77 -8.21 4.87 -17.56
CA GLN A 77 -8.56 5.46 -18.85
C GLN A 77 -9.41 4.51 -19.71
N TRP A 78 -9.10 3.22 -19.72
CA TRP A 78 -9.82 2.24 -20.52
C TRP A 78 -11.18 1.82 -19.93
N ARG A 79 -11.53 2.25 -18.71
CA ARG A 79 -12.75 1.78 -18.01
C ARG A 79 -14.03 2.01 -18.81
N ALA A 80 -14.21 3.18 -19.42
CA ALA A 80 -15.41 3.50 -20.20
C ALA A 80 -15.40 2.81 -21.57
N MET A 81 -14.25 2.81 -22.26
CA MET A 81 -14.11 2.19 -23.59
C MET A 81 -14.29 0.67 -23.54
N ALA A 82 -13.80 0.01 -22.48
CA ALA A 82 -13.94 -1.43 -22.26
C ALA A 82 -15.40 -1.89 -22.08
N GLN A 83 -16.36 -0.98 -21.82
CA GLN A 83 -17.78 -1.34 -21.77
C GLN A 83 -18.36 -1.59 -23.16
N GLN A 84 -17.72 -1.05 -24.20
CA GLN A 84 -18.17 -1.10 -25.59
C GLN A 84 -17.27 -1.98 -26.46
N ASP A 85 -16.06 -2.30 -25.98
CA ASP A 85 -15.05 -3.12 -26.66
C ASP A 85 -14.57 -4.26 -25.75
N VAL A 86 -14.97 -5.49 -26.09
CA VAL A 86 -14.66 -6.70 -25.33
C VAL A 86 -13.16 -7.02 -25.33
N GLU A 87 -12.48 -6.82 -26.46
CA GLU A 87 -11.04 -7.10 -26.59
C GLU A 87 -10.23 -6.11 -25.76
N LEU A 88 -10.63 -4.83 -25.77
CA LEU A 88 -10.06 -3.82 -24.88
C LEU A 88 -10.34 -4.14 -23.41
N GLY A 89 -11.52 -4.70 -23.09
CA GLY A 89 -11.83 -5.22 -21.77
C GLY A 89 -10.86 -6.30 -21.31
N ALA A 90 -10.54 -7.27 -22.18
CA ALA A 90 -9.56 -8.30 -21.88
C ALA A 90 -8.14 -7.73 -21.67
N LEU A 91 -7.73 -6.76 -22.49
CA LEU A 91 -6.46 -6.05 -22.30
C LEU A 91 -6.43 -5.28 -20.97
N ARG A 92 -7.53 -4.63 -20.59
CA ARG A 92 -7.64 -3.91 -19.32
C ARG A 92 -7.47 -4.83 -18.11
N GLU A 93 -8.04 -6.03 -18.15
CA GLU A 93 -7.85 -7.01 -17.06
C GLU A 93 -6.39 -7.52 -16.99
N ARG A 94 -5.69 -7.65 -18.13
CA ARG A 94 -4.25 -7.95 -18.14
C ARG A 94 -3.42 -6.81 -17.54
N VAL A 95 -3.76 -5.55 -17.81
CA VAL A 95 -3.12 -4.39 -17.18
C VAL A 95 -3.39 -4.39 -15.67
N LYS A 96 -4.61 -4.70 -15.23
CA LYS A 96 -4.95 -4.84 -13.81
C LYS A 96 -4.10 -5.92 -13.13
N ALA A 97 -3.94 -7.08 -13.75
CA ALA A 97 -3.09 -8.15 -13.22
C ALA A 97 -1.63 -7.70 -13.09
N LEU A 98 -1.11 -6.98 -14.10
CA LEU A 98 0.26 -6.44 -14.06
C LEU A 98 0.43 -5.34 -13.01
N GLU A 99 -0.57 -4.48 -12.80
CA GLU A 99 -0.58 -3.49 -11.71
C GLU A 99 -0.47 -4.18 -10.34
N LEU A 100 -1.28 -5.22 -10.09
CA LEU A 100 -1.24 -5.99 -8.84
C LEU A 100 0.10 -6.70 -8.65
N GLU A 101 0.68 -7.25 -9.72
CA GLU A 101 2.00 -7.87 -9.64
C GLU A 101 3.10 -6.84 -9.36
N ALA A 102 3.03 -5.65 -9.96
CA ALA A 102 3.95 -4.56 -9.66
C ALA A 102 3.86 -4.10 -8.20
N GLU A 103 2.65 -3.98 -7.64
CA GLU A 103 2.43 -3.70 -6.21
C GLU A 103 3.02 -4.79 -5.31
N ARG A 104 2.80 -6.06 -5.66
CA ARG A 104 3.39 -7.21 -4.94
C ARG A 104 4.92 -7.14 -4.94
N GLN A 105 5.55 -6.82 -6.07
CA GLN A 105 7.01 -6.66 -6.14
C GLN A 105 7.52 -5.51 -5.27
N LEU A 106 6.76 -4.43 -5.14
CA LEU A 106 7.10 -3.36 -4.19
C LEU A 106 7.06 -3.87 -2.75
N LEU A 107 5.97 -4.53 -2.35
CA LEU A 107 5.84 -5.10 -1.01
C LEU A 107 6.99 -6.06 -0.68
N LEU A 108 7.38 -6.95 -1.59
CA LEU A 108 8.52 -7.86 -1.39
C LEU A 108 9.85 -7.11 -1.17
N ARG A 109 10.08 -6.00 -1.87
CA ARG A 109 11.29 -5.17 -1.69
C ARG A 109 11.29 -4.45 -0.35
N LEU A 110 10.14 -3.92 0.06
CA LEU A 110 9.98 -3.27 1.37
C LEU A 110 10.17 -4.27 2.50
N GLU A 111 9.59 -5.46 2.37
CA GLU A 111 9.78 -6.56 3.32
C GLU A 111 11.26 -6.95 3.44
N ALA A 112 11.95 -7.15 2.32
CA ALA A 112 13.36 -7.52 2.31
C ALA A 112 14.24 -6.46 2.99
N LEU A 113 13.96 -5.16 2.75
CA LEU A 113 14.66 -4.06 3.41
C LEU A 113 14.45 -4.10 4.94
N ALA A 114 13.22 -4.35 5.37
CA ALA A 114 12.83 -4.30 6.77
C ALA A 114 13.02 -5.62 7.54
N GLN A 115 13.49 -6.67 6.87
CA GLN A 115 13.65 -7.99 7.47
C GLN A 115 14.72 -8.00 8.56
N SER A 116 15.77 -7.20 8.41
CA SER A 116 16.88 -7.10 9.36
C SER A 116 16.66 -6.10 10.49
N TRP A 117 15.50 -5.42 10.52
CA TRP A 117 15.24 -4.40 11.54
C TRP A 117 14.83 -5.02 12.89
N PRO A 118 15.28 -4.43 14.01
CA PRO A 118 14.97 -4.93 15.34
C PRO A 118 13.46 -4.82 15.62
N THR A 119 12.93 -5.84 16.30
CA THR A 119 11.51 -6.00 16.66
C THR A 119 11.33 -6.03 18.17
N GLY A 120 10.14 -5.67 18.67
CA GLY A 120 9.82 -5.74 20.10
C GLY A 120 10.21 -4.50 20.91
N GLU A 121 10.57 -3.42 20.22
CA GLU A 121 10.68 -2.10 20.81
C GLU A 121 9.26 -1.51 20.90
N GLN A 122 8.89 -0.93 22.05
CA GLN A 122 7.56 -0.34 22.25
C GLN A 122 7.41 0.93 21.40
N ALA A 123 7.11 0.76 20.12
CA ALA A 123 6.62 1.82 19.27
C ALA A 123 5.16 2.13 19.65
N THR A 124 4.81 3.41 19.70
CA THR A 124 3.42 3.85 19.85
C THR A 124 2.61 3.37 18.65
N ASP A 125 1.39 2.85 18.87
CA ASP A 125 0.64 2.11 17.85
C ASP A 125 0.31 2.91 16.56
N GLN A 126 0.55 4.23 16.49
CA GLN A 126 0.26 5.10 15.31
C GLN A 126 1.50 5.69 14.62
N ALA A 127 2.70 5.39 15.11
CA ALA A 127 3.87 6.17 14.77
C ALA A 127 4.34 5.95 13.31
N TRP A 128 4.05 4.81 12.67
CA TRP A 128 4.45 4.58 11.28
C TRP A 128 3.52 5.26 10.29
N LEU A 129 2.20 5.15 10.48
CA LEU A 129 1.26 5.80 9.57
C LEU A 129 1.47 7.32 9.56
N GLU A 130 1.65 7.93 10.73
CA GLU A 130 1.92 9.37 10.84
C GLU A 130 3.24 9.75 10.18
N ALA A 131 4.32 8.99 10.42
CA ALA A 131 5.63 9.26 9.84
C ALA A 131 5.65 9.10 8.31
N LEU A 132 4.90 8.13 7.78
CA LEU A 132 4.78 7.92 6.33
C LEU A 132 3.84 8.94 5.69
N ALA A 133 2.78 9.37 6.39
CA ALA A 133 1.82 10.36 5.92
C ALA A 133 2.29 11.82 6.04
N THR A 134 3.37 12.14 6.78
CA THR A 134 3.75 13.54 7.08
C THR A 134 4.05 14.40 5.85
N GLU A 135 4.53 13.82 4.75
CA GLU A 135 4.68 14.55 3.46
C GLU A 135 3.42 14.49 2.59
N ALA A 136 2.54 13.54 2.89
CA ALA A 136 1.24 13.43 2.27
C ALA A 136 0.22 14.21 3.11
N ALA A 137 0.54 15.47 3.43
CA ALA A 137 -0.19 16.38 4.33
C ALA A 137 -1.67 16.65 3.94
N ASN A 138 -2.14 16.03 2.87
CA ASN A 138 -3.53 16.06 2.38
C ASN A 138 -4.20 14.67 2.40
N LEU A 139 -3.58 13.63 2.99
CA LEU A 139 -4.22 12.33 3.11
C LEU A 139 -5.40 12.41 4.08
N ASP A 140 -6.53 11.89 3.63
CA ASP A 140 -7.76 11.77 4.39
C ASP A 140 -7.50 10.94 5.66
N HIS A 141 -7.52 11.64 6.80
CA HIS A 141 -7.31 11.04 8.12
C HIS A 141 -8.35 9.96 8.42
N ASP A 142 -9.58 10.10 7.91
CA ASP A 142 -10.62 9.09 8.05
C ASP A 142 -10.30 7.84 7.22
N ALA A 143 -9.70 8.02 6.03
CA ALA A 143 -9.26 6.89 5.21
C ALA A 143 -8.07 6.13 5.85
N LEU A 144 -7.13 6.85 6.48
CA LEU A 144 -6.06 6.23 7.28
C LEU A 144 -6.62 5.49 8.49
N HIS A 145 -7.59 6.07 9.19
CA HIS A 145 -8.25 5.43 10.33
C HIS A 145 -9.03 4.17 9.92
N GLN A 146 -9.74 4.21 8.79
CA GLN A 146 -10.46 3.05 8.26
C GLN A 146 -9.52 1.94 7.78
N LEU A 147 -8.41 2.29 7.14
CA LEU A 147 -7.38 1.32 6.77
C LEU A 147 -6.83 0.60 8.01
N ARG A 148 -6.58 1.35 9.09
CA ARG A 148 -6.11 0.79 10.35
C ARG A 148 -7.15 -0.08 11.04
N ALA A 149 -8.41 0.37 11.12
CA ALA A 149 -9.51 -0.41 11.66
C ALA A 149 -9.70 -1.75 10.92
N ALA A 150 -9.59 -1.71 9.59
CA ALA A 150 -9.63 -2.92 8.77
C ALA A 150 -8.49 -3.90 9.15
N VAL A 151 -7.29 -3.40 9.45
CA VAL A 151 -6.14 -4.22 9.86
C VAL A 151 -6.26 -4.74 11.30
N THR A 152 -6.75 -3.94 12.24
CA THR A 152 -6.85 -4.32 13.66
C THR A 152 -8.06 -5.18 13.98
N GLY A 153 -9.09 -5.20 13.12
CA GLY A 153 -10.28 -6.03 13.33
C GLY A 153 -11.26 -5.52 14.38
N THR A 154 -11.17 -4.24 14.71
CA THR A 154 -12.04 -3.49 15.61
C THR A 154 -12.92 -2.58 14.79
#